data_AF-A0A1H8VPY9-F1
#
_entry.id   AF-A0A1H8VPY9-F1
#
_cell.length_a   1.000
_cell.length_b   1.000
_cell.length_c   1.000
_cell.angle_alpha   90.00
_cell.angle_beta   90.00
_cell.angle_gamma   90.00
#
_symmetry.space_group_name_H-M   'P 1'
#
loop_
_entity.id
_entity.type
_entity.pdbx_description
1 polymer ?
#
loop_
_entity_poly.entity_id
_entity_poly.type
_entity_poly.pdbx_seq_one_letter_code
_entity_poly.pdbx_strand_id
1 'polypeptide(L)'
;MRLSFSEVLSESFGFFFANLRLFFDLVTIPWIISVAIRMIGALVAIDSPLGALVEKAIDVVPTAMFVVAWQRLVLLGPHRIDRLPGLGWSARETAWLGHLLKVAGMTFLLMAVFMFTVGPMDPRALQAGATIDPDMARRYTLAGPLAFGFIVSMLLALRVSFGLAATAVDVPFSPRLSWAHSRGNAWPIIGALFVVYFGGAFVTALIALLAHGVMRGVLQADEAAAVVSFTVAILVSYAVIALTATVQAVIFRRLLAWREGVGLPAVTES
;
A
#
# COMPACT_ATOMS: atom_id res chain seq x y z
N MET A 1 -19.83 16.17 7.42
CA MET A 1 -19.80 15.08 8.42
C MET A 1 -18.41 15.01 9.05
N ARG A 2 -18.28 14.77 10.37
CA ARG A 2 -16.99 14.54 11.03
C ARG A 2 -16.72 13.04 11.12
N LEU A 3 -15.53 12.62 10.70
CA LEU A 3 -15.07 11.23 10.83
C LEU A 3 -14.56 10.98 12.23
N SER A 4 -14.99 9.86 12.81
CA SER A 4 -14.37 9.29 14.00
C SER A 4 -13.27 8.31 13.57
N PHE A 5 -12.05 8.54 14.04
CA PHE A 5 -10.90 7.66 13.80
C PHE A 5 -11.18 6.23 14.28
N SER A 6 -11.75 6.07 15.48
CA SER A 6 -12.01 4.75 16.06
C SER A 6 -13.09 4.00 15.29
N GLU A 7 -14.16 4.67 14.83
CA GLU A 7 -15.21 4.04 14.03
C GLU A 7 -14.70 3.58 12.66
N VAL A 8 -13.86 4.40 12.01
CA VAL A 8 -13.26 4.02 10.72
C VAL A 8 -12.42 2.76 10.88
N LEU A 9 -11.57 2.70 11.91
CA LEU A 9 -10.74 1.53 12.16
C LEU A 9 -11.57 0.31 12.57
N SER A 10 -12.45 0.44 13.57
CA SER A 10 -13.23 -0.69 14.07
C SER A 10 -14.09 -1.32 12.98
N GLU A 11 -14.73 -0.49 12.14
CA GLU A 11 -15.49 -0.94 10.99
C GLU A 11 -14.59 -1.63 9.94
N SER A 12 -13.41 -1.07 9.65
CA SER A 12 -12.52 -1.63 8.64
C SER A 12 -11.91 -2.97 9.05
N PHE A 13 -11.46 -3.09 10.30
CA PHE A 13 -10.96 -4.34 10.86
C PHE A 13 -12.10 -5.37 11.00
N GLY A 14 -13.27 -4.95 11.49
CA GLY A 14 -14.44 -5.81 11.58
C GLY A 14 -14.84 -6.38 10.23
N PHE A 15 -14.88 -5.54 9.19
CA PHE A 15 -15.16 -5.99 7.82
C PHE A 15 -14.11 -6.99 7.33
N PHE A 16 -12.82 -6.70 7.49
CA PHE A 16 -11.75 -7.58 7.02
C PHE A 16 -11.84 -8.97 7.68
N PHE A 17 -11.94 -9.02 9.01
CA PHE A 17 -11.99 -10.29 9.73
C PHE A 17 -13.28 -11.08 9.49
N ALA A 18 -14.41 -10.41 9.24
CA ALA A 18 -15.66 -11.07 8.85
C ALA A 18 -15.61 -11.69 7.44
N ASN A 19 -14.66 -11.26 6.59
CA ASN A 19 -14.59 -11.64 5.18
C ASN A 19 -13.27 -12.36 4.81
N LEU A 20 -12.61 -13.02 5.77
CA LEU A 20 -11.33 -13.71 5.53
C LEU A 20 -11.41 -14.77 4.41
N ARG A 21 -12.53 -15.47 4.30
CA ARG A 21 -12.73 -16.44 3.20
C ARG A 21 -12.65 -15.76 1.83
N LEU A 22 -13.41 -14.66 1.66
CA LEU A 22 -13.38 -13.89 0.42
C LEU A 22 -12.02 -13.23 0.18
N PHE A 23 -11.31 -12.85 1.25
CA PHE A 23 -9.93 -12.39 1.13
C PHE A 23 -9.05 -13.45 0.46
N PHE A 24 -9.07 -14.69 0.96
CA PHE A 24 -8.30 -15.77 0.36
C PHE A 24 -8.74 -16.07 -1.08
N ASP A 25 -10.04 -16.08 -1.35
CA ASP A 25 -10.57 -16.31 -2.71
C ASP A 25 -10.06 -15.25 -3.72
N LEU A 26 -10.00 -13.97 -3.30
CA LEU A 26 -9.59 -12.87 -4.16
C LEU A 26 -8.06 -12.70 -4.25
N VAL A 27 -7.33 -12.98 -3.18
CA VAL A 27 -5.89 -12.72 -3.10
C VAL A 27 -5.05 -13.82 -3.74
N THR A 28 -5.56 -15.06 -3.82
CA THR A 28 -4.75 -16.24 -4.18
C THR A 28 -3.98 -16.05 -5.49
N ILE A 29 -4.65 -15.66 -6.58
CA ILE A 29 -3.99 -15.49 -7.87
C ILE A 29 -3.02 -14.30 -7.85
N PRO A 30 -3.42 -13.07 -7.43
CA PRO A 30 -2.50 -11.95 -7.26
C PRO A 30 -1.25 -12.28 -6.42
N TRP A 31 -1.44 -12.98 -5.31
CA TRP A 31 -0.35 -13.40 -4.43
C TRP A 31 0.62 -14.36 -5.12
N ILE A 32 0.11 -15.37 -5.84
CA ILE A 32 0.96 -16.29 -6.63
C ILE A 32 1.75 -15.52 -7.68
N ILE A 33 1.13 -14.56 -8.37
CA ILE A 33 1.81 -13.70 -9.37
C ILE A 33 2.91 -12.88 -8.70
N SER A 34 2.63 -12.24 -7.56
CA SER A 34 3.62 -11.47 -6.79
C SER A 34 4.79 -12.34 -6.32
N VAL A 35 4.53 -13.57 -5.86
CA VAL A 35 5.55 -14.55 -5.50
C VAL A 35 6.40 -14.91 -6.73
N ALA A 36 5.78 -15.15 -7.88
CA ALA A 36 6.51 -15.46 -9.12
C ALA A 36 7.39 -14.28 -9.57
N ILE A 37 6.89 -13.04 -9.52
CA ILE A 37 7.66 -11.83 -9.81
C ILE A 37 8.88 -11.75 -8.89
N ARG A 38 8.69 -11.98 -7.57
CA ARG A 38 9.78 -11.95 -6.59
C ARG A 38 10.83 -13.03 -6.86
N MET A 39 10.41 -14.25 -7.21
CA MET A 39 11.34 -15.34 -7.55
C MET A 39 12.13 -15.02 -8.82
N ILE A 40 11.48 -14.52 -9.88
CA ILE A 40 12.16 -14.12 -11.12
C ILE A 40 13.13 -12.98 -10.84
N GLY A 41 12.73 -11.98 -10.05
CA GLY A 41 13.61 -10.88 -9.65
C GLY A 41 14.86 -11.35 -8.91
N ALA A 42 14.72 -12.34 -8.01
CA ALA A 42 15.85 -12.95 -7.32
C ALA A 42 16.76 -13.75 -8.27
N LEU A 43 16.20 -14.47 -9.25
CA LEU A 43 16.96 -15.28 -10.21
C LEU A 43 17.75 -14.43 -11.22
N VAL A 44 17.24 -13.26 -11.58
CA VAL A 44 17.89 -12.35 -12.54
C VAL A 44 18.99 -11.50 -11.86
N ALA A 45 19.37 -11.85 -10.62
CA ALA A 45 20.39 -11.15 -9.82
C ALA A 45 20.17 -9.63 -9.85
N ILE A 46 18.91 -9.22 -9.68
CA ILE A 46 18.53 -7.83 -9.62
C ILE A 46 18.91 -7.26 -8.24
N ASP A 47 20.20 -7.33 -7.91
CA ASP A 47 20.77 -6.81 -6.67
C ASP A 47 21.06 -5.30 -6.77
N SER A 48 20.58 -4.67 -7.85
CA SER A 48 20.66 -3.22 -8.04
C SER A 48 19.40 -2.52 -7.51
N PRO A 49 19.53 -1.32 -6.91
CA PRO A 49 18.39 -0.51 -6.50
C PRO A 49 17.39 -0.27 -7.63
N LEU A 50 17.88 -0.10 -8.87
CA LEU A 50 17.03 0.11 -10.04
C LEU A 50 16.09 -1.07 -10.25
N GLY A 51 16.62 -2.29 -10.25
CA GLY A 51 15.74 -3.38 -10.58
C GLY A 51 14.91 -3.87 -9.38
N ALA A 52 15.28 -3.57 -8.14
CA ALA A 52 14.36 -3.66 -7.00
C ALA A 52 13.16 -2.72 -7.19
N LEU A 53 13.37 -1.51 -7.71
CA LEU A 53 12.27 -0.60 -8.07
C LEU A 53 11.44 -1.14 -9.25
N VAL A 54 12.07 -1.74 -10.26
CA VAL A 54 11.36 -2.38 -11.38
C VAL A 54 10.51 -3.56 -10.89
N GLU A 55 11.04 -4.43 -10.04
CA GLU A 55 10.28 -5.53 -9.43
C GLU A 55 9.03 -4.98 -8.73
N LYS A 56 9.18 -3.94 -7.90
CA LYS A 56 8.05 -3.33 -7.21
C LYS A 56 7.08 -2.63 -8.14
N ALA A 57 7.54 -2.00 -9.21
CA ALA A 57 6.68 -1.41 -10.22
C ALA A 57 5.84 -2.45 -10.96
N ILE A 58 6.40 -3.64 -11.24
CA ILE A 58 5.66 -4.75 -11.84
C ILE A 58 4.64 -5.31 -10.84
N ASP A 59 5.01 -5.43 -9.56
CA ASP A 59 4.14 -5.93 -8.49
C ASP A 59 2.91 -5.05 -8.20
N VAL A 60 2.90 -3.81 -8.70
CA VAL A 60 1.71 -2.95 -8.69
C VAL A 60 0.56 -3.55 -9.52
N VAL A 61 0.86 -4.36 -10.54
CA VAL A 61 -0.14 -5.00 -11.42
C VAL A 61 -1.03 -5.99 -10.64
N PRO A 62 -0.51 -7.06 -10.02
CA PRO A 62 -1.35 -7.97 -9.24
C PRO A 62 -1.99 -7.26 -8.03
N THR A 63 -1.31 -6.28 -7.44
CA THR A 63 -1.88 -5.43 -6.38
C THR A 63 -3.14 -4.70 -6.84
N ALA A 64 -3.11 -4.06 -8.01
CA ALA A 64 -4.27 -3.34 -8.55
C ALA A 64 -5.44 -4.27 -8.87
N MET A 65 -5.16 -5.45 -9.43
CA MET A 65 -6.19 -6.48 -9.67
C MET A 65 -6.92 -6.86 -8.37
N PHE A 66 -6.16 -7.06 -7.29
CA PHE A 66 -6.71 -7.37 -5.98
C PHE A 66 -7.48 -6.19 -5.38
N VAL A 67 -6.86 -5.02 -5.29
CA VAL A 67 -7.43 -3.86 -4.59
C VAL A 67 -8.73 -3.40 -5.23
N VAL A 68 -8.82 -3.38 -6.56
CA VAL A 68 -10.05 -2.97 -7.25
C VAL A 68 -11.19 -3.93 -6.90
N ALA A 69 -10.96 -5.24 -6.95
CA ALA A 69 -11.98 -6.22 -6.57
C ALA A 69 -12.35 -6.11 -5.08
N TRP A 70 -11.37 -5.91 -4.21
CA TRP A 70 -11.58 -5.76 -2.78
C TRP A 70 -12.40 -4.50 -2.43
N GLN A 71 -12.08 -3.35 -3.02
CA GLN A 71 -12.83 -2.10 -2.81
C GLN A 71 -14.27 -2.23 -3.29
N ARG A 72 -14.51 -2.95 -4.40
CA ARG A 72 -15.87 -3.27 -4.86
C ARG A 72 -16.59 -4.16 -3.87
N LEU A 73 -15.95 -5.20 -3.35
CA LEU A 73 -16.53 -6.03 -2.30
C LEU A 73 -16.95 -5.20 -1.08
N VAL A 74 -16.10 -4.27 -0.62
CA VAL A 74 -16.40 -3.41 0.54
C VAL A 74 -17.57 -2.46 0.28
N LEU A 75 -17.63 -1.88 -0.92
CA LEU A 75 -18.60 -0.82 -1.24
C LEU A 75 -19.93 -1.34 -1.81
N LEU A 76 -19.90 -2.43 -2.56
CA LEU A 76 -21.02 -2.97 -3.33
C LEU A 76 -21.46 -4.38 -2.88
N GLY A 77 -20.64 -5.05 -2.06
CA GLY A 77 -20.89 -6.42 -1.63
C GLY A 77 -20.43 -7.49 -2.63
N PRO A 78 -20.54 -8.78 -2.26
CA PRO A 78 -19.92 -9.89 -2.99
C PRO A 78 -20.51 -10.12 -4.39
N HIS A 79 -21.78 -9.77 -4.62
CA HIS A 79 -22.46 -9.99 -5.91
C HIS A 79 -22.01 -9.05 -7.04
N ARG A 80 -21.17 -8.05 -6.74
CA ARG A 80 -20.70 -7.03 -7.68
C ARG A 80 -19.19 -7.15 -7.97
N ILE A 81 -18.60 -8.28 -7.60
CA ILE A 81 -17.27 -8.68 -8.03
C ILE A 81 -17.42 -9.35 -9.40
N ASP A 82 -17.32 -8.56 -10.47
CA ASP A 82 -17.63 -9.03 -11.83
C ASP A 82 -16.74 -10.21 -12.29
N ARG A 83 -15.53 -10.34 -11.72
CA ARG A 83 -14.57 -11.41 -12.05
C ARG A 83 -13.57 -11.63 -10.92
N LEU A 84 -12.99 -12.83 -10.87
CA LEU A 84 -11.86 -13.11 -9.99
C LEU A 84 -10.61 -12.32 -10.43
N PRO A 85 -9.88 -11.67 -9.50
CA PRO A 85 -8.60 -11.03 -9.77
C PRO A 85 -7.60 -11.98 -10.42
N GLY A 86 -6.80 -11.48 -11.37
CA GLY A 86 -5.76 -12.26 -12.03
C GLY A 86 -6.18 -12.99 -13.30
N LEU A 87 -7.47 -13.00 -13.65
CA LEU A 87 -7.98 -13.59 -14.91
C LEU A 87 -8.12 -12.59 -16.06
N GLY A 88 -7.61 -11.36 -15.89
CA GLY A 88 -7.60 -10.34 -16.94
C GLY A 88 -7.39 -8.94 -16.38
N TRP A 89 -7.16 -7.99 -17.29
CA TRP A 89 -7.08 -6.56 -17.02
C TRP A 89 -8.34 -5.86 -17.54
N SER A 90 -8.85 -4.83 -16.86
CA SER A 90 -10.03 -4.07 -17.28
C SER A 90 -9.76 -2.58 -17.21
N ALA A 91 -10.68 -1.80 -17.79
CA ALA A 91 -10.65 -0.35 -17.73
C ALA A 91 -10.61 0.18 -16.27
N ARG A 92 -11.17 -0.56 -15.31
CA ARG A 92 -11.15 -0.15 -13.89
C ARG A 92 -9.76 -0.23 -13.29
N GLU A 93 -9.03 -1.32 -13.51
CA GLU A 93 -7.65 -1.38 -13.00
C GLU A 93 -6.78 -0.33 -13.68
N THR A 94 -6.97 -0.05 -14.99
CA THR A 94 -6.29 1.07 -15.66
C THR A 94 -6.61 2.42 -15.02
N ALA A 95 -7.89 2.71 -14.80
CA ALA A 95 -8.32 3.97 -14.20
C ALA A 95 -7.81 4.11 -12.77
N TRP A 96 -7.87 3.02 -11.98
CA TRP A 96 -7.38 2.97 -10.62
C TRP A 96 -5.87 3.20 -10.55
N LEU A 97 -5.08 2.56 -11.43
CA LEU A 97 -3.64 2.82 -11.53
C LEU A 97 -3.33 4.27 -11.92
N GLY A 98 -4.06 4.81 -12.90
CA GLY A 98 -3.91 6.20 -13.30
C GLY A 98 -4.21 7.17 -12.15
N HIS A 99 -5.19 6.83 -11.29
CA HIS A 99 -5.49 7.61 -10.10
C HIS A 99 -4.42 7.42 -9.01
N LEU A 100 -3.94 6.20 -8.78
CA LEU A 100 -2.85 5.92 -7.85
C LEU A 100 -1.60 6.75 -8.19
N LEU A 101 -1.23 6.79 -9.47
CA LEU A 101 -0.08 7.58 -9.93
C LEU A 101 -0.27 9.08 -9.64
N LYS A 102 -1.48 9.61 -9.80
CA LYS A 102 -1.78 11.02 -9.45
C LYS A 102 -1.70 11.28 -7.95
N VAL A 103 -2.04 10.28 -7.12
CA VAL A 103 -2.06 10.41 -5.65
C VAL A 103 -0.67 10.22 -5.04
N ALA A 104 0.04 9.16 -5.44
CA ALA A 104 1.26 8.69 -4.79
C ALA A 104 2.50 8.74 -5.71
N GLY A 105 2.37 9.19 -6.97
CA GLY A 105 3.48 9.21 -7.93
C GLY A 105 4.68 10.02 -7.45
N MET A 106 4.45 11.18 -6.82
CA MET A 106 5.53 11.97 -6.24
C MET A 106 6.20 11.25 -5.06
N THR A 107 5.42 10.52 -4.26
CA THR A 107 5.95 9.71 -3.15
C THR A 107 6.86 8.59 -3.67
N PHE A 108 6.45 7.90 -4.74
CA PHE A 108 7.28 6.90 -5.40
C PHE A 108 8.54 7.51 -6.02
N LEU A 109 8.42 8.67 -6.66
CA LEU A 109 9.57 9.37 -7.24
C LEU A 109 10.58 9.77 -6.16
N LEU A 110 10.12 10.35 -5.04
CA LEU A 110 10.99 10.74 -3.93
C LEU A 110 11.65 9.54 -3.27
N MET A 111 10.92 8.42 -3.12
CA MET A 111 11.50 7.16 -2.65
C MET A 111 12.60 6.66 -3.60
N ALA A 112 12.35 6.67 -4.91
CA ALA A 112 13.34 6.27 -5.91
C ALA A 112 14.59 7.17 -5.84
N VAL A 113 14.41 8.50 -5.84
CA VAL A 113 15.50 9.46 -5.71
C VAL A 113 16.28 9.19 -4.42
N PHE A 114 15.61 9.01 -3.28
CA PHE A 114 16.24 8.68 -2.02
C PHE A 114 17.10 7.42 -2.10
N MET A 115 16.56 6.33 -2.66
CA MET A 115 17.29 5.07 -2.83
C MET A 115 18.53 5.23 -3.72
N PHE A 116 18.45 6.05 -4.79
CA PHE A 116 19.60 6.30 -5.66
C PHE A 116 20.65 7.23 -5.05
N THR A 117 20.23 8.26 -4.31
CA THR A 117 21.16 9.26 -3.77
C THR A 117 21.83 8.80 -2.48
N VAL A 118 21.07 8.13 -1.61
CA VAL A 118 21.54 7.72 -0.29
C VAL A 118 22.09 6.28 -0.33
N GLY A 119 21.47 5.41 -1.13
CA GLY A 119 21.80 3.99 -1.13
C GLY A 119 21.41 3.29 0.17
N PRO A 120 21.81 2.01 0.34
CA PRO A 120 21.65 1.31 1.60
C PRO A 120 22.49 1.99 2.70
N MET A 121 21.86 2.43 3.78
CA MET A 121 22.58 2.96 4.94
C MET A 121 23.26 1.81 5.69
N ASP A 122 24.58 1.86 5.82
CA ASP A 122 25.32 0.96 6.73
C ASP A 122 24.93 1.30 8.18
N PRO A 123 24.34 0.36 8.95
CA PRO A 123 24.01 0.58 10.36
C PRO A 123 25.23 0.99 11.21
N ARG A 124 26.44 0.60 10.81
CA ARG A 124 27.69 0.97 11.49
C ARG A 124 27.98 2.47 11.37
N ALA A 125 27.53 3.11 10.29
CA ALA A 125 27.69 4.55 10.10
C ALA A 125 26.76 5.38 11.01
N LEU A 126 25.77 4.75 11.66
CA LEU A 126 24.90 5.39 12.65
C LEU A 126 25.42 5.24 14.10
N GLN A 127 26.55 4.54 14.30
CA GLN A 127 27.15 4.37 15.62
C GLN A 127 27.92 5.63 16.04
N ALA A 128 27.77 6.03 17.30
CA ALA A 128 28.48 7.16 17.86
C ALA A 128 30.01 6.92 17.79
N GLY A 129 30.74 7.87 17.20
CA GLY A 129 32.20 7.80 17.06
C GLY A 129 32.72 7.11 15.79
N ALA A 130 31.85 6.69 14.87
CA ALA A 130 32.28 6.13 13.59
C ALA A 130 32.99 7.20 12.73
N THR A 131 34.18 6.88 12.22
CA THR A 131 34.84 7.68 11.19
C THR A 131 34.12 7.43 9.86
N ILE A 132 33.23 8.33 9.49
CA ILE A 132 32.48 8.27 8.23
C ILE A 132 33.36 8.85 7.11
N ASP A 133 33.49 8.12 6.02
CA ASP A 133 34.09 8.60 4.76
C ASP A 133 33.43 9.93 4.34
N PRO A 134 34.20 11.00 4.04
CA PRO A 134 33.66 12.29 3.59
C PRO A 134 32.63 12.20 2.44
N ASP A 135 32.79 11.25 1.52
CA ASP A 135 31.85 11.05 0.42
C ASP A 135 30.53 10.41 0.88
N MET A 136 30.58 9.50 1.85
CA MET A 136 29.38 8.95 2.52
C MET A 136 28.67 10.03 3.35
N ALA A 137 29.42 10.86 4.07
CA ALA A 137 28.87 11.97 4.84
C ALA A 137 28.10 12.95 3.92
N ARG A 138 28.65 13.26 2.74
CA ARG A 138 27.97 14.11 1.74
C ARG A 138 26.70 13.49 1.16
N ARG A 139 26.62 12.16 1.01
CA ARG A 139 25.38 11.48 0.57
C ARG A 139 24.33 11.50 1.68
N TYR A 140 24.73 11.26 2.93
CA TYR A 140 23.83 11.24 4.08
C TYR A 140 23.27 12.62 4.44
N THR A 141 23.96 13.72 4.13
CA THR A 141 23.40 15.06 4.33
C THR A 141 22.16 15.31 3.46
N LEU A 142 22.06 14.68 2.30
CA LEU A 142 20.86 14.74 1.44
C LEU A 142 19.72 13.84 1.94
N ALA A 143 20.01 12.85 2.80
CA ALA A 143 19.00 11.93 3.30
C ALA A 143 17.93 12.63 4.14
N GLY A 144 18.30 13.59 4.98
CA GLY A 144 17.37 14.35 5.81
C GLY A 144 16.31 15.12 4.99
N PRO A 145 16.72 16.01 4.08
CA PRO A 145 15.79 16.75 3.22
C PRO A 145 14.93 15.84 2.34
N LEU A 146 15.50 14.78 1.75
CA LEU A 146 14.75 13.83 0.92
C LEU A 146 13.73 13.03 1.74
N ALA A 147 14.11 12.56 2.93
CA ALA A 147 13.21 11.88 3.84
C ALA A 147 12.07 12.80 4.30
N PHE A 148 12.38 14.07 4.60
CA PHE A 148 11.35 15.06 4.94
C PHE A 148 10.37 15.27 3.79
N GLY A 149 10.87 15.49 2.57
CA GLY A 149 10.04 15.62 1.37
C GLY A 149 9.18 14.39 1.13
N PHE A 150 9.75 13.19 1.29
CA PHE A 150 9.03 11.93 1.18
C PHE A 150 7.90 11.83 2.21
N ILE A 151 8.17 12.14 3.49
CA ILE A 151 7.18 12.09 4.57
C ILE A 151 6.02 13.05 4.28
N VAL A 152 6.31 14.31 3.91
CA VAL A 152 5.28 15.30 3.58
C VAL A 152 4.45 14.83 2.39
N SER A 153 5.10 14.35 1.32
CA SER A 153 4.43 13.83 0.13
C SER A 153 3.52 12.64 0.47
N MET A 154 4.01 11.70 1.28
CA MET A 154 3.25 10.55 1.72
C MET A 154 2.03 10.95 2.56
N LEU A 155 2.17 11.88 3.52
CA LEU A 155 1.03 12.36 4.32
C LEU A 155 -0.06 13.02 3.45
N LEU A 156 0.35 13.79 2.43
CA LEU A 156 -0.57 14.37 1.46
C LEU A 156 -1.25 13.29 0.62
N ALA A 157 -0.50 12.28 0.15
CA ALA A 157 -1.02 11.15 -0.59
C ALA A 157 -2.06 10.38 0.25
N LEU A 158 -1.75 10.06 1.51
CA LEU A 158 -2.68 9.39 2.43
C LEU A 158 -3.99 10.17 2.54
N ARG A 159 -3.91 11.49 2.76
CA ARG A 159 -5.09 12.36 2.89
C ARG A 159 -6.05 12.26 1.70
N VAL A 160 -5.53 12.16 0.48
CA VAL A 160 -6.37 12.17 -0.73
C VAL A 160 -6.67 10.77 -1.29
N SER A 161 -5.99 9.75 -0.78
CA SER A 161 -6.04 8.37 -1.31
C SER A 161 -7.39 7.68 -1.18
N PHE A 162 -8.28 8.12 -0.27
CA PHE A 162 -9.62 7.54 -0.16
C PHE A 162 -10.44 7.68 -1.47
N GLY A 163 -10.09 8.64 -2.32
CA GLY A 163 -10.67 8.79 -3.65
C GLY A 163 -10.42 7.62 -4.60
N LEU A 164 -9.43 6.75 -4.32
CA LEU A 164 -9.20 5.52 -5.07
C LEU A 164 -10.41 4.57 -5.02
N ALA A 165 -11.12 4.57 -3.88
CA ALA A 165 -12.30 3.74 -3.70
C ALA A 165 -13.43 4.11 -4.68
N ALA A 166 -13.57 5.40 -5.02
CA ALA A 166 -14.52 5.87 -6.03
C ALA A 166 -14.22 5.28 -7.42
N THR A 167 -12.95 5.27 -7.79
CA THR A 167 -12.50 4.74 -9.09
C THR A 167 -12.73 3.24 -9.23
N ALA A 168 -12.65 2.48 -8.13
CA ALA A 168 -12.95 1.05 -8.14
C ALA A 168 -14.44 0.74 -8.41
N VAL A 169 -15.35 1.68 -8.12
CA VAL A 169 -16.80 1.56 -8.32
C VAL A 169 -17.32 2.48 -9.44
N ASP A 170 -16.46 2.80 -10.41
CA ASP A 170 -16.83 3.53 -11.62
C ASP A 170 -17.35 4.97 -11.37
N VAL A 171 -17.03 5.55 -10.21
CA VAL A 171 -17.39 6.93 -9.86
C VAL A 171 -16.25 7.87 -10.29
N PRO A 172 -16.51 8.86 -11.16
CA PRO A 172 -15.51 9.85 -11.54
C PRO A 172 -15.02 10.62 -10.31
N PHE A 173 -13.72 10.56 -10.05
CA PHE A 173 -13.13 11.20 -8.88
C PHE A 173 -11.73 11.72 -9.18
N SER A 174 -11.30 12.74 -8.44
CA SER A 174 -9.98 13.34 -8.61
C SER A 174 -9.36 13.69 -7.25
N PRO A 175 -8.02 13.81 -7.16
CA PRO A 175 -7.38 14.24 -5.92
C PRO A 175 -7.87 15.60 -5.41
N ARG A 176 -8.30 16.50 -6.33
CA ARG A 176 -8.89 17.79 -5.98
C ARG A 176 -10.23 17.61 -5.23
N LEU A 177 -11.08 16.68 -5.68
CA LEU A 177 -12.32 16.34 -4.98
C LEU A 177 -12.02 15.68 -3.62
N SER A 178 -11.06 14.75 -3.56
CA SER A 178 -10.62 14.18 -2.27
C SER A 178 -10.20 15.28 -1.29
N TRP A 179 -9.45 16.27 -1.77
CA TRP A 179 -9.00 17.39 -0.95
C TRP A 179 -10.15 18.25 -0.45
N ALA A 180 -11.09 18.59 -1.33
CA ALA A 180 -12.25 19.39 -0.98
C ALA A 180 -13.16 18.68 0.04
N HIS A 181 -13.51 17.42 -0.19
CA HIS A 181 -14.39 16.66 0.69
C HIS A 181 -13.73 16.21 2.00
N SER A 182 -12.39 16.20 2.08
CA SER A 182 -11.66 15.91 3.32
C SER A 182 -11.42 17.13 4.20
N ARG A 183 -11.86 18.34 3.80
CA ARG A 183 -11.73 19.54 4.65
C ARG A 183 -12.39 19.29 6.02
N GLY A 184 -11.67 19.62 7.09
CA GLY A 184 -12.10 19.34 8.47
C GLY A 184 -11.92 17.90 8.95
N ASN A 185 -11.50 16.96 8.08
CA ASN A 185 -11.30 15.54 8.39
C ASN A 185 -9.90 15.01 8.05
N ALA A 186 -8.95 15.90 7.74
CA ALA A 186 -7.61 15.49 7.31
C ALA A 186 -6.90 14.58 8.31
N TRP A 187 -6.90 14.94 9.61
CA TRP A 187 -6.19 14.17 10.64
C TRP A 187 -6.79 12.78 10.88
N PRO A 188 -8.12 12.59 11.03
CA PRO A 188 -8.70 11.25 11.10
C PRO A 188 -8.36 10.36 9.89
N ILE A 189 -8.38 10.93 8.67
CA ILE A 189 -8.06 10.19 7.43
C ILE A 189 -6.59 9.76 7.42
N ILE A 190 -5.69 10.72 7.62
CA ILE A 190 -4.25 10.47 7.66
C ILE A 190 -3.94 9.47 8.77
N GLY A 191 -4.45 9.69 9.99
CA GLY A 191 -4.21 8.83 11.13
C GLY A 191 -4.68 7.40 10.91
N ALA A 192 -5.90 7.20 10.41
CA ALA A 192 -6.43 5.86 10.18
C ALA A 192 -5.61 5.10 9.13
N LEU A 193 -5.30 5.75 8.00
CA LEU A 193 -4.49 5.14 6.95
C LEU A 193 -3.04 4.94 7.37
N PHE A 194 -2.47 5.88 8.13
CA PHE A 194 -1.12 5.78 8.67
C PHE A 194 -0.99 4.59 9.62
N VAL A 195 -1.92 4.42 10.56
CA VAL A 195 -1.90 3.29 11.52
C VAL A 195 -1.95 1.96 10.80
N VAL A 196 -2.82 1.81 9.80
CA VAL A 196 -2.90 0.55 9.03
C VAL A 196 -1.65 0.35 8.19
N TYR A 197 -1.18 1.38 7.47
CA TYR A 197 -0.06 1.24 6.57
C TYR A 197 1.27 1.01 7.31
N PHE A 198 1.58 1.85 8.31
CA PHE A 198 2.81 1.72 9.11
C PHE A 198 2.76 0.52 10.06
N GLY A 199 1.65 0.33 10.77
CA GLY A 199 1.46 -0.83 11.64
C GLY A 199 1.52 -2.13 10.83
N GLY A 200 0.92 -2.15 9.65
CA GLY A 200 0.97 -3.27 8.73
C GLY A 200 2.37 -3.55 8.17
N ALA A 201 3.14 -2.51 7.81
CA ALA A 201 4.53 -2.67 7.39
C ALA A 201 5.39 -3.27 8.52
N PHE A 202 5.21 -2.81 9.75
CA PHE A 202 5.88 -3.36 10.93
C PHE A 202 5.52 -4.83 11.16
N VAL A 203 4.22 -5.18 11.12
CA VAL A 203 3.75 -6.57 11.24
C VAL A 203 4.32 -7.45 10.12
N THR A 204 4.34 -6.95 8.88
CA THR A 204 4.91 -7.67 7.74
C THR A 204 6.39 -7.98 7.96
N ALA A 205 7.17 -7.01 8.43
CA ALA A 205 8.58 -7.21 8.75
C ALA A 205 8.78 -8.23 9.89
N LEU A 206 7.99 -8.13 10.97
CA LEU A 206 8.04 -9.09 12.07
C LEU A 206 7.70 -10.51 11.63
N ILE A 207 6.64 -10.69 10.85
CA ILE A 207 6.24 -12.01 10.37
C ILE A 207 7.27 -12.58 9.41
N ALA A 208 7.87 -11.76 8.54
CA ALA A 208 8.97 -12.18 7.68
C ALA A 208 10.16 -12.70 8.50
N LEU A 209 10.57 -11.96 9.55
CA LEU A 209 11.66 -12.36 10.45
C LEU A 209 11.31 -13.61 11.26
N LEU A 210 10.08 -13.73 11.74
CA LEU A 210 9.60 -14.91 12.46
C LEU A 210 9.65 -16.15 11.55
N ALA A 211 9.07 -16.06 10.35
CA ALA A 211 9.10 -17.14 9.37
C ALA A 211 10.54 -17.55 9.04
N HIS A 212 11.43 -16.57 8.87
CA HIS A 212 12.84 -16.82 8.62
C HIS A 212 13.52 -17.55 9.79
N GLY A 213 13.28 -17.08 11.01
CA GLY A 213 13.82 -17.68 12.23
C GLY A 213 13.33 -19.11 12.47
N VAL A 214 12.05 -19.39 12.21
CA VAL A 214 11.48 -20.74 12.31
C VAL A 214 12.10 -21.67 11.26
N MET A 215 12.19 -21.22 10.01
CA MET A 215 12.75 -22.02 8.92
C MET A 215 14.21 -22.41 9.17
N ARG A 216 15.06 -21.45 9.58
CA ARG A 216 16.47 -21.72 9.87
C ARG A 216 16.70 -22.44 11.19
N GLY A 217 16.06 -21.96 12.26
CA GLY A 217 16.32 -22.43 13.62
C GLY A 217 15.64 -23.75 13.97
N VAL A 218 14.35 -23.90 13.62
CA VAL A 218 13.55 -25.07 14.02
C VAL A 218 13.59 -26.14 12.95
N LEU A 219 13.42 -25.75 11.68
CA LEU A 219 13.30 -26.69 10.56
C LEU A 219 14.62 -26.98 9.85
N GLN A 220 15.69 -26.24 10.18
CA GLN A 220 17.02 -26.36 9.55
C GLN A 220 16.97 -26.27 8.01
N ALA A 221 15.97 -25.55 7.48
CA ALA A 221 15.67 -25.44 6.07
C ALA A 221 16.27 -24.13 5.51
N ASP A 222 17.60 -24.02 5.56
CA ASP A 222 18.34 -22.78 5.25
C ASP A 222 18.13 -22.29 3.82
N GLU A 223 18.06 -23.21 2.86
CA GLU A 223 17.86 -22.90 1.44
C GLU A 223 16.44 -22.38 1.15
N ALA A 224 15.43 -22.94 1.82
CA ALA A 224 14.03 -22.55 1.64
C ALA A 224 13.62 -21.34 2.50
N ALA A 225 14.42 -21.00 3.53
CA ALA A 225 14.06 -19.98 4.51
C ALA A 225 13.75 -18.63 3.87
N ALA A 226 14.55 -18.19 2.91
CA ALA A 226 14.30 -16.92 2.20
C ALA A 226 12.97 -16.96 1.43
N VAL A 227 12.72 -18.06 0.70
CA VAL A 227 11.52 -18.26 -0.13
C VAL A 227 10.26 -18.23 0.69
N VAL A 228 10.22 -19.03 1.76
CA VAL A 228 9.06 -19.10 2.65
C VAL A 228 8.83 -17.75 3.34
N SER A 229 9.90 -17.09 3.80
CA SER A 229 9.78 -15.82 4.51
C SER A 229 9.15 -14.72 3.66
N PHE A 230 9.62 -14.53 2.42
CA PHE A 230 9.01 -13.52 1.56
C PHE A 230 7.62 -13.97 1.10
N THR A 231 7.37 -15.26 0.89
CA THR A 231 6.05 -15.76 0.46
C THR A 231 4.98 -15.42 1.50
N VAL A 232 5.29 -15.65 2.78
CA VAL A 232 4.43 -15.25 3.91
C VAL A 232 4.34 -13.72 4.00
N ALA A 233 5.45 -13.01 3.87
CA ALA A 233 5.47 -11.55 3.94
C ALA A 233 4.59 -10.90 2.86
N ILE A 234 4.60 -11.42 1.62
CA ILE A 234 3.75 -10.92 0.53
C ILE A 234 2.27 -11.16 0.88
N LEU A 235 1.91 -12.34 1.41
CA LEU A 235 0.52 -12.61 1.83
C LEU A 235 0.04 -11.64 2.92
N VAL A 236 0.89 -11.41 3.94
CA VAL A 236 0.59 -10.43 5.01
C VAL A 236 0.49 -9.01 4.44
N SER A 237 1.35 -8.64 3.49
CA SER A 237 1.27 -7.36 2.79
C SER A 237 -0.08 -7.20 2.08
N TYR A 238 -0.59 -8.25 1.42
CA TYR A 238 -1.94 -8.21 0.84
C TYR A 238 -3.05 -8.03 1.89
N ALA A 239 -2.92 -8.61 3.08
CA ALA A 239 -3.87 -8.35 4.17
C ALA A 239 -3.84 -6.88 4.64
N VAL A 240 -2.65 -6.28 4.72
CA VAL A 240 -2.48 -4.85 5.03
C VAL A 240 -3.07 -3.97 3.93
N ILE A 241 -2.85 -4.34 2.67
CA ILE A 241 -3.42 -3.66 1.50
C ILE A 241 -4.95 -3.76 1.52
N ALA A 242 -5.50 -4.93 1.85
CA ALA A 242 -6.95 -5.13 2.00
C ALA A 242 -7.52 -4.21 3.07
N LEU A 243 -6.91 -4.17 4.26
CA LEU A 243 -7.31 -3.26 5.34
C LEU A 243 -7.22 -1.78 4.92
N THR A 244 -6.15 -1.39 4.23
CA THR A 244 -5.96 -0.02 3.73
C THR A 244 -7.06 0.35 2.75
N ALA A 245 -7.35 -0.55 1.81
CA ALA A 245 -8.41 -0.39 0.82
C ALA A 245 -9.81 -0.33 1.48
N THR A 246 -10.06 -1.10 2.53
CA THR A 246 -11.29 -1.03 3.34
C THR A 246 -11.40 0.32 4.03
N VAL A 247 -10.33 0.82 4.67
CA VAL A 247 -10.31 2.14 5.31
C VAL A 247 -10.63 3.24 4.28
N GLN A 248 -10.01 3.19 3.10
CA GLN A 248 -10.30 4.12 2.01
C GLN A 248 -11.78 4.08 1.61
N ALA A 249 -12.36 2.89 1.44
CA ALA A 249 -13.76 2.71 1.10
C ALA A 249 -14.72 3.19 2.20
N VAL A 250 -14.44 2.90 3.46
CA VAL A 250 -15.23 3.37 4.61
C VAL A 250 -15.19 4.89 4.72
N ILE A 251 -14.02 5.50 4.56
CA ILE A 251 -13.85 6.96 4.54
C ILE A 251 -14.64 7.57 3.38
N PHE A 252 -14.50 7.03 2.17
CA PHE A 252 -15.22 7.48 0.98
C PHE A 252 -16.73 7.45 1.19
N ARG A 253 -17.25 6.29 1.64
CA ARG A 253 -18.68 6.09 1.89
C ARG A 253 -19.21 7.02 2.98
N ARG A 254 -18.49 7.18 4.09
CA ARG A 254 -18.92 8.03 5.23
C ARG A 254 -18.85 9.51 4.89
N LEU A 255 -17.78 9.99 4.28
CA LEU A 255 -17.64 11.42 3.96
C LEU A 255 -18.67 11.90 2.92
N LEU A 256 -18.94 11.06 1.93
CA LEU A 256 -19.79 11.42 0.80
C LEU A 256 -21.22 10.91 0.94
N ALA A 257 -21.52 10.19 2.04
CA ALA A 257 -22.75 9.43 2.20
C ALA A 257 -23.07 8.55 0.98
N TRP A 258 -22.04 8.06 0.30
CA TRP A 258 -22.17 7.42 -1.01
C TRP A 258 -22.91 6.09 -0.90
N ARG A 259 -23.77 5.84 -1.89
CA ARG A 259 -24.50 4.58 -2.11
C ARG A 259 -24.59 4.34 -3.61
N GLU A 260 -24.68 3.07 -4.01
CA GLU A 260 -24.86 2.71 -5.42
C GLU A 260 -26.10 3.42 -6.00
N GLY A 261 -25.96 4.01 -7.19
CA GLY A 261 -27.02 4.75 -7.87
C GLY A 261 -27.29 6.17 -7.36
N VAL A 262 -26.62 6.62 -6.30
CA VAL A 262 -26.76 8.00 -5.77
C VAL A 262 -25.60 8.86 -6.24
N GLY A 263 -25.90 10.02 -6.83
CA GLY A 263 -24.90 10.99 -7.26
C GLY A 263 -24.06 11.52 -6.09
N LEU A 264 -22.82 11.94 -6.39
CA LEU A 264 -21.96 12.55 -5.37
C LEU A 264 -22.54 13.88 -4.87
N PRO A 265 -22.38 14.21 -3.58
CA PRO A 265 -22.78 15.50 -3.06
C PRO A 265 -21.97 16.61 -3.74
N ALA A 266 -22.64 17.72 -4.06
CA ALA A 266 -21.97 18.90 -4.59
C ALA A 266 -20.91 19.42 -3.60
N VAL A 267 -19.79 19.90 -4.13
CA VAL A 267 -18.79 20.62 -3.33
C VAL A 267 -19.38 22.00 -3.05
N THR A 268 -19.91 22.21 -1.84
CA THR A 268 -20.29 23.54 -1.39
C THR A 268 -19.03 24.36 -1.15
N GLU A 269 -18.90 25.48 -1.87
CA GLU A 269 -17.86 26.46 -1.61
C GLU A 269 -18.17 27.14 -0.27
N SER A 270 -17.41 26.78 0.76
CA SER A 270 -17.29 27.52 2.02
C SER A 270 -15.90 28.11 2.14
#